data_AF-A0A971SBW8-F1
#
_entry.id   AF-A0A971SBW8-F1
#
_cell.length_a   1.000
_cell.length_b   1.000
_cell.length_c   1.000
_cell.angle_alpha   90.00
_cell.angle_beta   90.00
_cell.angle_gamma   90.00
#
_symmetry.space_group_name_H-M   'P 1'
#
loop_
_entity.id
_entity.type
_entity.pdbx_description
1 polymer ?
#
loop_
_entity_poly.entity_id
_entity_poly.type
_entity_poly.pdbx_seq_one_letter_code
_entity_poly.pdbx_strand_id
1 'polypeptide(L)' 'MLRHHSHTVSSIEYKGQKLPLIRLSGKWLERKGFKPGCKFEVFELFDSLVISLPCKGEEK' A
#
# COMPACT_ATOMS: atom_id res chain seq x y z
N MET A 1 -3.90 -19.76 3.29
CA MET A 1 -5.20 -19.27 3.82
C MET A 1 -5.32 -17.79 3.46
N LEU A 2 -6.22 -17.46 2.52
CA LEU A 2 -6.47 -16.06 2.12
C LEU A 2 -7.26 -15.39 3.27
N ARG A 3 -6.76 -14.27 3.79
CA ARG A 3 -7.53 -13.46 4.76
C ARG A 3 -8.22 -12.34 4.00
N HIS A 4 -9.54 -12.37 3.96
CA HIS A 4 -10.35 -11.29 3.39
C HIS A 4 -10.61 -10.24 4.46
N HIS A 5 -10.25 -8.99 4.20
CA HIS A 5 -10.51 -7.86 5.06
C HIS A 5 -11.23 -6.78 4.25
N SER A 6 -12.43 -6.39 4.70
CA SER A 6 -13.16 -5.27 4.10
C SER A 6 -12.69 -3.97 4.75
N HIS A 7 -12.35 -2.98 3.93
CA HIS A 7 -11.85 -1.68 4.37
C HIS A 7 -12.59 -0.55 3.64
N THR A 8 -12.92 0.51 4.36
CA THR A 8 -13.46 1.74 3.78
C THR A 8 -12.33 2.68 3.40
N VAL A 9 -12.37 3.24 2.19
CA VAL A 9 -11.46 4.31 1.78
C VAL A 9 -11.75 5.55 2.64
N SER A 10 -10.73 6.02 3.35
CA SER A 10 -10.79 7.23 4.17
C SER A 10 -10.30 8.45 3.38
N SER A 11 -10.23 9.60 4.03
CA SER A 11 -9.64 10.81 3.43
C SER A 11 -8.73 11.55 4.39
N ILE A 12 -7.74 12.24 3.84
CA ILE A 12 -6.90 13.21 4.56
C ILE A 12 -7.00 14.58 3.91
N GLU A 13 -6.75 15.63 4.67
CA GLU A 13 -6.64 16.99 4.13
C GLU A 13 -5.17 17.33 3.92
N TYR A 14 -4.80 17.71 2.70
CA TYR A 14 -3.45 18.09 2.33
C TYR A 14 -3.48 19.33 1.44
N LYS A 15 -2.87 20.43 1.89
CA LYS A 15 -2.87 21.74 1.20
C LYS A 15 -4.28 22.22 0.82
N GLY A 16 -5.25 22.05 1.72
CA GLY A 16 -6.65 22.44 1.52
C GLY A 16 -7.45 21.52 0.57
N GLN A 17 -6.87 20.39 0.15
CA GLN A 17 -7.55 19.39 -0.68
C GLN A 17 -7.82 18.12 0.10
N LYS A 18 -9.00 17.53 -0.10
CA LYS A 18 -9.38 16.23 0.47
C LYS A 18 -8.89 15.10 -0.45
N LEU A 19 -7.90 14.35 -0.01
CA LEU A 19 -7.29 13.25 -0.76
C LEU A 19 -7.75 11.89 -0.21
N PRO A 20 -8.01 10.89 -1.08
CA PRO A 20 -8.33 9.55 -0.62
C PRO A 20 -7.14 8.89 0.08
N LEU A 21 -7.42 8.14 1.15
CA LEU A 21 -6.43 7.41 1.93
C LEU A 21 -6.91 5.98 2.18
N ILE A 22 -6.10 5.01 1.75
CA ILE A 22 -6.25 3.59 2.10
C ILE A 22 -5.36 3.31 3.31
N ARG A 23 -5.97 2.87 4.42
CA ARG A 23 -5.24 2.44 5.62
C ARG A 23 -5.10 0.92 5.60
N LEU A 24 -3.87 0.45 5.40
CA LEU A 24 -3.52 -0.96 5.51
C LEU A 24 -2.89 -1.20 6.87
N SER A 25 -3.52 -2.02 7.72
CA SER A 25 -2.99 -2.37 9.04
C SER A 25 -2.84 -3.87 9.19
N GLY A 26 -1.79 -4.28 9.90
CA GLY A 26 -1.59 -5.66 10.33
C GLY A 26 -0.18 -6.20 10.15
N LYS A 27 0.18 -7.14 11.01
CA LYS A 27 1.48 -7.83 11.01
C LYS A 27 1.83 -8.53 9.68
N TRP A 28 0.84 -8.76 8.81
CA TRP A 28 1.08 -9.37 7.49
C TRP A 28 1.82 -8.43 6.54
N LEU A 29 1.58 -7.11 6.65
CA LEU A 29 2.20 -6.08 5.82
C LEU A 29 3.69 -5.97 6.18
N GLU A 30 4.00 -5.94 7.48
CA GLU A 30 5.38 -6.01 8.00
C GLU A 30 6.12 -7.28 7.56
N ARG A 31 5.45 -8.45 7.62
CA ARG A 31 6.00 -9.71 7.13
C ARG A 31 6.29 -9.72 5.62
N LYS A 32 5.58 -8.88 4.86
CA LYS A 32 5.85 -8.66 3.42
C LYS A 32 6.96 -7.64 3.17
N GLY A 33 7.54 -7.06 4.21
CA GLY A 33 8.70 -6.16 4.15
C GLY A 33 8.35 -4.67 4.13
N PHE A 34 7.05 -4.32 4.16
CA PHE A 34 6.62 -2.93 4.26
C PHE A 34 6.90 -2.41 5.68
N LYS A 35 7.72 -1.37 5.78
CA LYS A 35 8.10 -0.72 7.04
C LYS A 35 7.74 0.76 6.96
N PRO A 36 7.45 1.43 8.09
CA PRO A 36 7.30 2.88 8.09
C PRO A 36 8.47 3.56 7.38
N GLY A 37 8.17 4.42 6.39
CA GLY A 37 9.16 5.15 5.59
C GLY A 37 9.72 4.40 4.37
N CYS A 38 9.34 3.14 4.10
CA CYS A 38 9.78 2.48 2.88
C CYS A 38 9.08 3.07 1.64
N LYS A 39 9.82 3.16 0.53
CA LYS A 39 9.21 3.39 -0.80
C LYS A 39 8.48 2.13 -1.24
N PHE A 40 7.44 2.31 -2.06
CA PHE A 40 6.68 1.24 -2.69
C PHE A 40 6.21 1.73 -4.07
N GLU A 41 5.83 0.78 -4.89
CA GLU A 41 5.28 1.01 -6.23
C GLU A 41 3.80 0.66 -6.23
N VAL A 42 3.03 1.39 -7.04
CA VAL A 42 1.59 1.15 -7.23
C VAL A 42 1.36 0.97 -8.72
N PHE A 43 0.74 -0.15 -9.08
CA PHE A 43 0.33 -0.46 -10.44
C PHE A 43 -1.19 -0.45 -10.51
N GLU A 44 -1.72 0.29 -11.47
CA GLU A 44 -3.14 0.26 -11.82
C GLU A 44 -3.37 -0.84 -12.85
N LEU A 45 -4.29 -1.74 -12.53
CA LEU A 45 -4.86 -2.73 -13.43
C LEU A 45 -6.35 -2.42 -13.61
N PHE A 46 -7.01 -3.07 -14.57
CA PHE A 46 -8.39 -2.76 -14.97
C PHE A 46 -9.40 -2.69 -13.80
N ASP A 47 -9.26 -3.55 -12.79
CA ASP A 47 -10.18 -3.66 -11.65
C ASP A 47 -9.48 -3.59 -10.28
N SER A 48 -8.16 -3.35 -10.27
CA SER A 48 -7.36 -3.57 -9.07
C SER A 48 -6.13 -2.67 -9.00
N LEU A 49 -5.71 -2.40 -7.76
CA LEU A 49 -4.45 -1.75 -7.44
C LEU A 49 -3.50 -2.79 -6.85
N VAL A 50 -2.33 -2.92 -7.47
CA VAL A 50 -1.26 -3.78 -6.95
C VAL A 50 -0.21 -2.91 -6.28
N ILE A 51 0.06 -3.19 -5.01
CA ILE A 51 1.09 -2.50 -4.21
C ILE A 51 2.25 -3.48 -4.01
N SER A 52 3.45 -3.09 -4.44
CA SER A 52 4.66 -3.89 -4.27
C SER A 52 5.79 -3.07 -3.67
N LEU A 53 6.71 -3.75 -2.98
CA LEU A 53 7.99 -3.14 -2.67
C LEU A 53 8.80 -3.01 -3.97
N PRO A 54 9.65 -1.99 -4.10
CA PRO A 54 10.50 -1.84 -5.26
C PRO A 54 11.35 -3.11 -5.40
N CYS A 55 11.47 -3.64 -6.61
CA CYS A 55 12.44 -4.68 -6.88
C CYS A 55 13.82 -4.13 -6.51
N LYS A 56 14.44 -4.69 -5.47
CA LYS A 56 15.89 -4.54 -5.31
C LYS A 56 16.49 -5.20 -6.54
N GLY A 57 16.94 -4.39 -7.51
CA GLY A 57 17.87 -4.89 -8.50
C GLY A 57 18.99 -5.59 -7.74
N GLU A 58 19.36 -6.78 -8.19
CA GLU A 58 20.55 -7.46 -7.70
C GLU A 58 21.71 -6.45 -7.81
N GLU A 59 22.12 -5.87 -6.68
CA GLU A 59 23.47 -5.32 -6.54
C GLU A 59 24.39 -6.53 -6.70
N LYS A 60 24.84 -6.74 -7.93
CA LYS A 60 25.95 -7.63 -8.28
C LYS A 60 27.24 -7.11 -7.69
#